data_AF-A0A843CS87-F1
#
_entry.id   AF-A0A843CS87-F1
#
_cell.length_a   1.000
_cell.length_b   1.000
_cell.length_c   1.000
_cell.angle_alpha   90.00
_cell.angle_beta   90.00
_cell.angle_gamma   90.00
#
_symmetry.space_group_name_H-M   'P 1'
#
loop_
_entity.id
_entity.type
_entity.pdbx_description
1 polymer ?
#
loop_
_entity_poly.entity_id
_entity_poly.type
_entity_poly.pdbx_seq_one_letter_code
_entity_poly.pdbx_strand_id
1 'polypeptide(L)' 'ILVSDGRGNVSLSGKSPLSESIALASMIKEAKIPALVLDSEEGIVSLGYAKKLAAAMGAKYMKLSELQA' A
#
# COMPACT_ATOMS: atom_id res chain seq x y z
N ILE A 1 4.32 2.56 9.33
CA ILE A 1 4.99 2.48 8.01
C ILE A 1 4.63 1.13 7.40
N LEU A 2 4.27 1.06 6.12
CA LEU A 2 4.01 -0.17 5.37
C LEU A 2 5.06 -0.27 4.25
N VAL A 3 5.62 -1.46 4.04
CA VAL A 3 6.51 -1.76 2.90
C VAL A 3 5.85 -2.86 2.09
N SER A 4 5.80 -2.72 0.77
CA SER A 4 5.08 -3.65 -0.11
C SER A 4 5.84 -3.86 -1.42
N ASP A 5 5.93 -5.13 -1.84
CA ASP A 5 6.44 -5.59 -3.13
C ASP A 5 5.33 -5.82 -4.19
N GLY A 6 4.11 -5.37 -3.89
CA GLY A 6 3.00 -5.30 -4.83
C GLY A 6 2.02 -6.49 -4.80
N ARG A 7 2.33 -7.56 -4.06
CA ARG A 7 1.72 -8.89 -4.25
C ARG A 7 0.63 -9.29 -3.27
N GLY A 8 -0.13 -8.37 -2.68
CA GLY A 8 -1.24 -8.73 -1.77
C GLY A 8 -2.25 -9.69 -2.43
N ASN A 9 -2.15 -10.99 -2.13
CA ASN A 9 -2.87 -12.06 -2.84
C ASN A 9 -3.66 -13.03 -1.93
N VAL A 10 -3.63 -12.81 -0.61
CA VAL A 10 -4.39 -13.59 0.37
C VAL A 10 -5.51 -12.73 0.93
N SER A 11 -6.72 -13.30 0.97
CA SER A 11 -7.90 -12.64 1.54
C SER A 11 -8.16 -13.12 2.96
N LEU A 12 -8.69 -12.21 3.80
CA LEU A 12 -9.13 -12.53 5.15
C LEU A 12 -10.57 -13.07 5.19
N SER A 13 -11.44 -12.66 4.26
CA SER A 13 -12.85 -13.07 4.24
C SER A 13 -13.29 -13.79 2.95
N GLY A 14 -12.35 -14.17 2.08
CA GLY A 14 -12.62 -14.80 0.78
C GLY A 14 -13.03 -13.81 -0.32
N LYS A 15 -12.91 -12.51 -0.08
CA LYS A 15 -13.14 -11.44 -1.07
C LYS A 15 -11.86 -11.16 -1.87
N SER A 16 -11.90 -10.18 -2.76
CA SER A 16 -10.70 -9.67 -3.43
C SER A 16 -9.70 -9.12 -2.39
N PRO A 17 -8.46 -9.66 -2.29
CA PRO A 17 -7.44 -9.17 -1.37
C PRO A 17 -7.16 -7.67 -1.54
N LEU A 18 -7.17 -7.18 -2.78
CA LEU A 18 -7.01 -5.76 -3.08
C LEU A 18 -8.13 -4.93 -2.48
N SER A 19 -9.38 -5.34 -2.70
CA SER A 19 -10.54 -4.61 -2.18
C SER A 19 -10.56 -4.59 -0.65
N GLU A 20 -10.20 -5.70 -0.01
CA GLU A 20 -10.09 -5.76 1.46
C GLU A 20 -8.97 -4.85 1.99
N SER A 21 -7.80 -4.89 1.37
CA SER A 21 -6.69 -4.04 1.78
C SER A 21 -6.99 -2.55 1.62
N ILE A 22 -7.74 -2.15 0.58
CA ILE A 22 -8.23 -0.78 0.39
C ILE A 22 -9.25 -0.40 1.48
N ALA A 23 -10.14 -1.31 1.86
CA ALA A 23 -11.11 -1.04 2.91
C ALA A 23 -10.42 -0.80 4.27
N LEU A 24 -9.46 -1.66 4.63
CA LEU A 24 -8.65 -1.50 5.85
C LEU A 24 -7.80 -0.22 5.81
N ALA A 25 -7.24 0.11 4.66
CA ALA A 25 -6.50 1.34 4.44
C ALA A 25 -7.35 2.59 4.75
N SER A 26 -8.60 2.64 4.27
CA SER A 26 -9.50 3.75 4.55
C SER A 26 -9.75 3.93 6.05
N MET A 27 -9.81 2.84 6.83
CA MET A 27 -9.96 2.93 8.29
C MET A 27 -8.76 3.62 8.96
N ILE A 28 -7.54 3.41 8.45
CA ILE A 28 -6.32 4.09 8.93
C ILE A 28 -6.41 5.60 8.68
N LYS A 29 -6.91 5.98 7.51
CA LYS A 29 -7.16 7.39 7.15
C LYS A 29 -8.20 8.03 8.06
N GLU A 30 -9.32 7.36 8.28
CA GLU A 30 -10.42 7.83 9.16
C GLU A 30 -9.95 8.01 10.60
N ALA A 31 -9.11 7.09 11.09
CA ALA A 31 -8.47 7.18 12.39
C ALA A 31 -7.38 8.28 12.46
N LYS A 32 -7.09 8.97 11.35
CA LYS A 32 -6.06 10.03 11.22
C LYS A 32 -4.68 9.57 11.65
N ILE A 33 -4.36 8.29 11.41
CA ILE A 33 -3.07 7.72 11.77
C ILE A 33 -2.05 8.15 10.71
N PRO A 34 -0.95 8.86 11.08
CA PRO A 34 0.10 9.19 10.14
C PRO A 34 0.73 7.92 9.56
N ALA A 35 0.76 7.82 8.23
CA ALA A 35 1.26 6.64 7.54
C ALA A 35 2.18 7.01 6.37
N LEU A 36 3.09 6.08 6.09
CA LEU A 36 4.00 6.07 4.95
C LEU A 36 3.94 4.68 4.34
N VAL A 37 3.78 4.61 3.02
CA VAL A 37 3.86 3.40 2.22
C VAL A 37 5.11 3.47 1.36
N LEU A 38 5.98 2.49 1.52
CA LEU A 38 7.18 2.28 0.74
C LEU A 38 6.92 1.20 -0.30
N ASP A 39 7.09 1.56 -1.56
CA ASP A 39 6.97 0.65 -2.70
C ASP A 39 8.34 0.05 -3.04
N SER A 40 8.51 -1.25 -2.83
CA SER A 40 9.72 -1.98 -3.18
C SER A 40 9.62 -2.69 -4.54
N GLU A 41 8.57 -2.41 -5.34
CA GLU A 41 8.49 -2.91 -6.71
C GLU A 41 9.59 -2.27 -7.58
N GLU A 42 10.34 -3.12 -8.26
CA GLU A 42 11.39 -2.74 -9.22
C GLU A 42 11.00 -3.13 -10.65
N GLY A 43 11.47 -2.35 -11.64
CA GLY A 43 11.24 -2.62 -13.06
C GLY A 43 10.11 -1.80 -13.70
N ILE A 44 9.88 -2.05 -14.99
CA ILE A 44 8.94 -1.28 -15.85
C ILE A 44 7.48 -1.65 -15.57
N VAL A 45 7.23 -2.88 -15.10
CA VAL A 45 5.90 -3.38 -14.75
C VAL A 45 5.75 -3.32 -13.24
N SER A 46 4.85 -2.46 -12.76
CA SER A 46 4.40 -2.46 -11.37
C SER A 46 2.91 -2.76 -11.32
N LEU A 47 2.48 -3.49 -10.29
CA LEU A 47 1.07 -3.77 -10.01
C LEU A 47 0.35 -2.51 -9.50
N GLY A 48 1.12 -1.51 -9.05
CA GLY A 48 0.62 -0.24 -8.55
C GLY A 48 -0.15 -0.40 -7.24
N TYR A 49 0.09 -1.52 -6.55
CA TYR A 49 -0.65 -1.93 -5.35
C TYR A 49 -0.34 -0.98 -4.20
N ALA A 50 0.96 -0.72 -3.95
CA ALA A 50 1.44 0.19 -2.92
C ALA A 50 0.89 1.61 -3.10
N LYS A 51 0.87 2.12 -4.32
CA LYS A 51 0.33 3.45 -4.65
C LYS A 51 -1.17 3.57 -4.36
N LYS A 52 -1.96 2.55 -4.73
CA LYS A 52 -3.41 2.50 -4.43
C LYS A 52 -3.68 2.46 -2.93
N LEU A 53 -2.90 1.65 -2.20
CA LEU A 53 -2.97 1.55 -0.74
C LEU A 53 -2.65 2.89 -0.08
N ALA A 54 -1.56 3.55 -0.49
CA ALA A 54 -1.19 4.85 0.05
C ALA A 54 -2.30 5.89 -0.11
N ALA A 55 -2.93 5.93 -1.29
CA ALA A 55 -4.04 6.83 -1.56
C ALA A 55 -5.25 6.56 -0.66
N ALA A 56 -5.62 5.29 -0.47
CA ALA A 56 -6.71 4.89 0.43
C ALA A 56 -6.39 5.20 1.91
N MET A 57 -5.14 4.96 2.32
CA MET A 57 -4.65 5.26 3.68
C MET A 57 -4.52 6.76 3.96
N GLY A 58 -4.55 7.62 2.94
CA GLY A 58 -4.13 9.03 3.10
C GLY A 58 -2.66 9.13 3.53
N ALA A 59 -1.85 8.15 3.16
CA ALA A 59 -0.45 8.02 3.54
C ALA A 59 0.46 8.75 2.54
N LYS A 60 1.66 9.10 2.99
CA LYS A 60 2.76 9.43 2.07
C LYS A 60 3.14 8.17 1.28
N TYR A 61 3.54 8.36 0.03
CA TYR A 61 4.02 7.31 -0.86
C TYR A 61 5.44 7.65 -1.30
N MET A 62 6.31 6.65 -1.31
CA MET A 62 7.71 6.75 -1.75
C MET A 62 8.14 5.41 -2.34
N LYS A 63 8.97 5.43 -3.39
CA LYS A 63 9.64 4.22 -3.83
C LYS A 63 10.85 3.93 -2.96
N LEU A 64 11.12 2.67 -2.66
CA LEU A 64 12.28 2.27 -1.86
C LEU A 64 13.59 2.72 -2.51
N SER A 65 13.65 2.77 -3.85
CA SER A 65 14.79 3.30 -4.61
C SER A 65 15.06 4.80 -4.40
N GLU A 66 14.10 5.56 -3.86
CA GLU A 66 14.23 6.99 -3.58
C GLU A 66 14.81 7.24 -2.17
N LEU A 67 14.90 6.22 -1.31
CA LEU A 67 15.64 6.29 -0.06
C LEU A 67 17.13 6.26 -0.37
N GLN A 68 17.78 7.41 -0.26
CA GLN A 68 19.24 7.51 -0.21
C GLN A 68 19.68 7.37 1.25
N ALA A 69 20.66 6.49 1.48
CA ALA A 69 21.30 6.25 2.76
C ALA A 69 22.46 7.21 3.00
#